data_AF-A0A7X5IGD3-F1
#
_entry.id   AF-A0A7X5IGD3-F1
#
_cell.length_a   1.000
_cell.length_b   1.000
_cell.length_c   1.000
_cell.angle_alpha   90.00
_cell.angle_beta   90.00
_cell.angle_gamma   90.00
#
_symmetry.space_group_name_H-M   'P 1'
#
loop_
_entity.id
_entity.type
_entity.pdbx_description
1 polymer ?
#
loop_
_entity_poly.entity_id
_entity_poly.type
_entity_poly.pdbx_seq_one_letter_code
_entity_poly.pdbx_strand_id
1 'polypeptide(L)' 'MEQERTYVCIDLKSFYASVECVARGLDPMTTKLVVADPTRSEMTICLAVSPAMKAAGLRNRCRLHEIPKGME' A
#
# COMPACT_ATOMS: atom_id res chain seq x y z
N MET A 1 -25.44 -5.63 37.28
CA MET A 1 -25.57 -5.14 35.89
C MET A 1 -24.18 -5.22 35.28
N GLU A 2 -24.03 -5.99 34.21
CA GLU A 2 -22.75 -6.11 33.53
C GLU A 2 -22.46 -4.78 32.81
N GLN A 3 -21.24 -4.24 32.97
CA GLN A 3 -20.86 -3.00 32.28
C GLN A 3 -20.75 -3.27 30.78
N GLU A 4 -21.38 -2.42 29.98
CA GLU A 4 -21.27 -2.46 28.53
C GLU A 4 -19.82 -2.11 28.12
N ARG A 5 -19.15 -3.01 27.40
CA ARG A 5 -17.76 -2.81 26.98
C ARG A 5 -17.73 -2.22 25.57
N THR A 6 -17.01 -1.12 25.40
CA THR A 6 -16.71 -0.55 24.07
C THR A 6 -15.32 -0.97 23.61
N TYR A 7 -15.21 -1.43 22.36
CA TYR A 7 -13.95 -1.78 21.73
C TYR A 7 -13.73 -0.90 20.49
N VAL A 8 -12.49 -0.43 20.32
CA VAL A 8 -12.08 0.36 19.14
C VAL A 8 -10.90 -0.35 18.49
N CYS A 9 -10.98 -0.58 17.19
CA CYS A 9 -9.90 -1.12 16.38
C CYS A 9 -9.42 -0.05 15.39
N ILE A 10 -8.12 0.26 15.40
CA ILE A 10 -7.49 1.23 14.51
C ILE A 10 -6.50 0.51 13.62
N ASP A 11 -6.61 0.72 12.31
CA ASP A 11 -5.72 0.16 11.29
C ASP A 11 -5.20 1.25 10.37
N LEU A 12 -3.94 1.11 9.93
CA LEU A 12 -3.27 2.07 9.06
C LEU A 12 -3.37 1.61 7.60
N LYS A 13 -4.19 2.32 6.83
CA LYS A 13 -4.37 2.04 5.40
C LYS A 13 -3.07 2.27 4.62
N SER A 14 -2.67 1.28 3.82
CA SER A 14 -1.49 1.37 2.95
C SER A 14 -0.18 1.64 3.70
N PHE A 15 -0.05 1.15 4.94
CA PHE A 15 1.03 1.46 5.87
C PHE A 15 2.44 1.59 5.25
N TYR A 16 2.98 0.53 4.64
CA TYR A 16 4.35 0.60 4.09
C TYR A 16 4.50 1.62 2.97
N ALA A 17 3.48 1.78 2.11
CA ALA A 17 3.54 2.79 1.06
C ALA A 17 3.49 4.20 1.65
N SER A 18 2.70 4.42 2.71
CA SER A 18 2.63 5.71 3.40
C SER A 18 3.96 6.06 4.10
N VAL A 19 4.57 5.08 4.77
CA VAL A 19 5.90 5.24 5.41
C VAL A 19 6.96 5.57 4.36
N GLU A 20 7.00 4.83 3.25
CA GLU A 20 7.98 5.06 2.20
C GLU A 20 7.83 6.43 1.54
N CYS A 21 6.59 6.88 1.29
CA CYS A 21 6.32 8.23 0.79
C CYS A 21 6.89 9.28 1.74
N VAL A 22 6.54 9.21 3.03
CA VAL A 22 7.00 10.20 4.03
C VAL A 22 8.52 10.16 4.19
N ALA A 23 9.14 8.98 4.22
CA ALA A 23 10.59 8.83 4.31
C ALA A 23 11.32 9.47 3.11
N ARG A 24 10.67 9.53 1.94
CA ARG A 24 11.18 10.20 0.72
C ARG A 24 10.73 11.65 0.57
N GLY A 25 10.00 12.23 1.53
CA GLY A 25 9.45 13.59 1.44
C GLY A 25 8.30 13.74 0.44
N LEU A 26 7.62 12.64 0.11
CA LEU A 26 6.50 12.58 -0.83
C LEU A 26 5.16 12.57 -0.09
N ASP A 27 4.11 13.09 -0.72
CA ASP A 27 2.75 13.06 -0.17
C ASP A 27 2.14 11.65 -0.35
N PRO A 28 1.81 10.92 0.73
CA PRO A 28 1.26 9.57 0.65
C PRO A 28 -0.12 9.50 0.00
N MET A 29 -0.86 10.59 -0.11
CA MET A 29 -2.21 10.60 -0.68
C MET A 29 -2.20 10.72 -2.20
N THR A 30 -1.20 11.40 -2.78
CA THR A 30 -1.14 11.70 -4.21
C THR A 30 -0.03 10.94 -4.94
N THR A 31 1.01 10.52 -4.23
CA THR A 31 2.15 9.82 -4.83
C THR A 31 1.78 8.40 -5.28
N LYS A 32 2.11 8.08 -6.53
CA LYS A 32 1.99 6.74 -7.09
C LYS A 32 3.21 5.90 -6.68
N LEU A 33 3.02 5.05 -5.68
CA LEU A 33 4.07 4.20 -5.13
C LEU A 33 3.54 2.78 -4.83
N VAL A 34 4.40 1.78 -5.06
CA VAL A 34 4.23 0.37 -4.66
C VAL A 34 5.45 -0.07 -3.85
N VAL A 35 5.23 -0.87 -2.81
CA VAL A 35 6.30 -1.50 -2.02
C VAL A 35 6.33 -2.98 -2.36
N ALA A 36 7.45 -3.45 -2.89
CA ALA A 36 7.71 -4.84 -3.25
C ALA A 36 9.21 -5.12 -3.27
N ASP A 37 9.59 -6.40 -3.26
CA ASP A 37 10.98 -6.84 -3.44
C ASP A 37 11.17 -7.35 -4.88
N PRO A 38 11.75 -6.54 -5.79
CA PRO A 38 11.94 -6.94 -7.18
C PRO A 38 12.99 -8.03 -7.37
N THR A 39 13.84 -8.31 -6.37
CA THR A 39 14.96 -9.26 -6.51
C THR A 39 14.52 -10.72 -6.45
N ARG A 40 13.29 -10.99 -5.96
CA ARG A 40 12.77 -12.35 -5.81
C ARG A 40 12.29 -12.98 -7.12
N SER A 41 11.31 -12.35 -7.78
CA SER A 41 10.75 -12.76 -9.08
C SER A 41 9.67 -11.77 -9.55
N GLU A 42 9.30 -11.82 -10.82
CA GLU A 42 8.12 -11.10 -11.35
C GLU A 42 6.80 -11.54 -10.72
N MET A 43 6.78 -12.72 -10.07
CA MET A 43 5.63 -13.23 -9.32
C MET A 43 5.55 -12.67 -7.91
N THR A 44 6.48 -11.82 -7.48
CA THR A 44 6.51 -11.25 -6.12
C THR A 44 5.24 -10.47 -5.84
N ILE A 45 4.65 -10.73 -4.68
CA ILE A 45 3.49 -10.01 -4.17
C ILE A 45 3.91 -8.63 -3.67
N CYS A 46 3.15 -7.61 -4.03
CA CYS A 46 3.34 -6.27 -3.51
C CYS A 46 2.87 -6.22 -2.05
N LEU A 47 3.75 -5.73 -1.17
CA LEU A 47 3.50 -5.59 0.27
C LEU A 47 2.51 -4.45 0.55
N ALA A 48 2.63 -3.35 -0.19
CA ALA A 48 1.70 -2.24 -0.10
C ALA A 48 1.56 -1.50 -1.42
N VAL A 49 0.39 -0.90 -1.62
CA VAL A 49 0.05 -0.07 -2.76
C VAL A 49 -0.49 1.25 -2.22
N SER A 50 0.04 2.37 -2.69
CA SER A 50 -0.40 3.72 -2.32
C SER A 50 -1.89 3.98 -2.67
N PRO A 51 -2.58 4.90 -1.97
CA PRO A 51 -3.91 5.35 -2.33
C PRO A 51 -4.04 5.77 -3.81
N ALA A 52 -3.08 6.53 -4.34
CA ALA A 52 -3.10 7.00 -5.73
C ALA A 52 -2.99 5.85 -6.74
N MET A 53 -2.17 4.83 -6.46
CA MET A 53 -2.09 3.63 -7.31
C MET A 53 -3.39 2.81 -7.29
N LYS A 54 -4.05 2.72 -6.11
CA LYS A 54 -5.38 2.07 -6.01
C LYS A 54 -6.44 2.82 -6.81
N ALA A 55 -6.43 4.15 -6.74
CA ALA A 55 -7.32 5.00 -7.53
C ALA A 55 -7.08 4.86 -9.05
N ALA A 56 -5.84 4.57 -9.45
CA ALA A 56 -5.47 4.25 -10.83
C ALA A 56 -5.86 2.83 -11.27
N GLY A 57 -6.55 2.06 -10.43
CA GLY A 57 -7.07 0.72 -10.76
C GLY A 57 -6.20 -0.45 -10.33
N LEU A 58 -5.04 -0.21 -9.71
CA LEU A 58 -4.19 -1.30 -9.23
C LEU A 58 -4.80 -1.95 -7.99
N ARG A 59 -4.98 -3.27 -8.05
CA ARG A 59 -5.56 -4.05 -6.95
C ARG A 59 -4.59 -4.14 -5.78
N ASN A 60 -5.15 -4.18 -4.57
CA ASN A 60 -4.38 -4.53 -3.37
C ASN A 60 -3.81 -5.95 -3.53
N ARG A 61 -2.57 -6.19 -3.08
CA ARG A 61 -1.87 -7.49 -3.23
C ARG A 61 -1.67 -7.95 -4.69
N CYS A 62 -1.49 -7.02 -5.62
CA CYS A 62 -1.04 -7.34 -6.97
C CYS A 62 0.38 -7.93 -6.96
N ARG A 63 0.76 -8.60 -8.04
CA ARG A 63 2.14 -9.05 -8.31
C ARG A 63 2.88 -8.02 -9.15
N LEU A 64 4.21 -8.07 -9.11
CA LEU A 64 5.06 -7.13 -9.85
C LEU A 64 4.71 -7.05 -11.35
N HIS A 65 4.49 -8.20 -12.01
CA HIS A 65 4.11 -8.22 -13.43
C HIS A 65 2.71 -7.65 -13.74
N GLU A 66 1.84 -7.47 -12.73
CA GLU A 66 0.53 -6.85 -12.90
C GLU A 66 0.60 -5.31 -12.84
N ILE A 67 1.76 -4.73 -12.48
CA ILE A 67 1.95 -3.29 -12.44
C ILE A 67 2.11 -2.77 -13.88
N PRO A 68 1.32 -1.76 -14.31
CA PRO A 68 1.47 -1.17 -15.62
C PRO A 68 2.88 -0.59 -15.83
N LYS A 69 3.52 -0.92 -16.96
CA LYS A 69 4.83 -0.39 -17.34
C LYS A 69 4.79 1.14 -17.39
N GLY A 70 5.79 1.79 -16.80
CA GLY A 70 5.87 3.25 -16.68
C GLY A 70 5.19 3.84 -15.43
N MET A 71 4.75 3.00 -14.50
CA MET A 71 4.28 3.40 -13.16
C MET A 71 5.15 2.79 -12.03
N GLU A 72 6.41 2.49 -12.35
CA GLU A 72 7.41 1.87 -11.45
C GLU A 72 8.15 2.90 -10.59
#